data_AF-A0A1Y1MMM2-F1
#
_entry.id   AF-A0A1Y1MMM2-F1
#
_cell.length_a   1.000
_cell.length_b   1.000
_cell.length_c   1.000
_cell.angle_alpha   90.00
_cell.angle_beta   90.00
_cell.angle_gamma   90.00
#
_symmetry.space_group_name_H-M   'P 1'
#
loop_
_entity.id
_entity.type
_entity.pdbx_description
1 polymer ?
#
loop_
_entity_poly.entity_id
_entity_poly.type
_entity_poly.pdbx_seq_one_letter_code
_entity_poly.pdbx_strand_id
1 'polypeptide(L)'
;MFLHTLGISERWVSTALSKVKDSGAVEEDNRGKHQSRPNKINEDVKEIVREHIKLFPVVPSHYTRKNTQKLYLEDGLNIQRMYRLYLEFAKTMDVTNVASSRQYRDIFNGEFNLSFFKPKKDQCDLCIRYTDTDKGNPE
;
A
#
# COMPACT_ATOMS: atom_id res chain seq x y z
N MET A 1 -25.18 -22.51 41.74
CA MET A 1 -25.08 -21.29 42.56
C MET A 1 -24.08 -20.31 41.95
N PHE A 2 -22.76 -20.56 41.95
CA PHE A 2 -21.72 -19.67 41.39
C PHE A 2 -21.99 -19.09 39.99
N LEU A 3 -22.21 -19.94 38.98
CA LEU A 3 -22.45 -19.50 37.58
C LEU A 3 -23.69 -18.58 37.46
N HIS A 4 -24.75 -18.93 38.18
CA HIS A 4 -26.02 -18.19 38.15
C HIS A 4 -25.94 -16.89 38.96
N THR A 5 -25.18 -16.89 40.07
CA THR A 5 -24.94 -15.69 40.88
C THR A 5 -24.11 -14.65 40.15
N LEU A 6 -23.11 -15.07 39.36
CA LEU A 6 -22.24 -14.16 38.60
C LEU A 6 -22.70 -13.94 37.16
N GLY A 7 -23.76 -14.63 36.71
CA GLY A 7 -24.27 -14.53 35.34
C GLY A 7 -23.25 -14.97 34.28
N ILE A 8 -22.35 -15.89 34.60
CA ILE A 8 -21.28 -16.36 33.69
C ILE A 8 -21.56 -17.77 33.20
N SER A 9 -21.16 -18.04 31.95
CA SER A 9 -21.28 -19.38 31.37
C SER A 9 -20.19 -20.32 31.92
N GLU A 10 -20.52 -21.61 32.01
CA GLU A 10 -19.56 -22.65 32.40
C GLU A 10 -18.31 -22.67 31.50
N ARG A 11 -18.50 -22.45 30.19
CA ARG A 11 -17.41 -22.38 29.20
C ARG A 11 -16.36 -21.32 29.53
N TRP A 12 -16.77 -20.19 30.09
CA TRP A 12 -15.83 -19.14 30.49
C TRP A 12 -14.95 -19.60 31.66
N VAL A 13 -15.55 -20.26 32.64
CA VAL A 13 -14.85 -20.77 33.81
C VAL A 13 -13.89 -21.88 33.43
N SER A 14 -14.34 -22.85 32.63
CA SER A 14 -13.48 -23.97 32.18
C SER A 14 -12.34 -23.50 31.30
N THR A 15 -12.56 -22.53 30.40
CA THR A 15 -11.50 -21.95 29.57
C THR A 15 -10.49 -21.13 30.39
N ALA A 16 -10.95 -20.43 31.42
CA ALA A 16 -10.05 -19.70 32.32
C ALA A 16 -9.17 -20.66 33.13
N LEU A 17 -9.78 -21.72 33.69
CA LEU A 17 -9.08 -22.77 34.44
C LEU A 17 -8.10 -23.54 33.56
N SER A 18 -8.45 -23.87 32.32
CA SER A 18 -7.56 -24.58 31.39
C SER A 18 -6.32 -23.79 31.00
N LYS A 19 -6.33 -22.47 31.20
CA LYS A 19 -5.20 -21.57 30.94
C LYS A 19 -4.35 -21.31 32.17
N VAL A 20 -4.68 -21.88 33.34
CA VAL A 20 -3.83 -21.76 34.52
C VAL A 20 -2.78 -22.87 34.48
N LYS A 21 -1.50 -22.48 34.55
CA LYS A 21 -0.36 -23.41 34.62
C LYS A 21 -0.22 -23.96 36.04
N ASP A 22 0.52 -25.07 36.19
CA ASP A 22 0.82 -25.68 37.50
C ASP A 22 1.50 -24.71 38.48
N SER A 23 2.18 -23.68 37.98
CA SER A 23 2.78 -22.60 38.77
C SER A 23 1.78 -21.55 39.29
N GLY A 24 0.49 -21.68 38.98
CA GLY A 24 -0.55 -20.71 39.31
C GLY A 24 -0.59 -19.48 38.39
N ALA A 25 0.35 -19.36 37.44
CA ALA A 25 0.34 -18.31 36.43
C ALA A 25 -0.58 -18.65 35.26
N VAL A 26 -1.26 -17.65 34.70
CA VAL A 26 -2.09 -17.80 33.50
C VAL A 26 -1.19 -17.85 32.25
N GLU A 27 -1.58 -18.66 31.27
CA GLU A 27 -0.98 -18.68 29.94
C GLU A 27 -1.01 -17.30 29.27
N GLU A 28 -0.01 -17.05 28.43
CA GLU A 28 0.09 -15.79 27.70
C GLU A 28 -1.09 -15.64 26.72
N ASP A 29 -1.63 -14.43 26.62
CA ASP A 29 -2.68 -14.13 25.65
C ASP A 29 -2.12 -14.20 24.22
N ASN A 30 -2.59 -15.20 23.46
CA ASN A 30 -2.23 -15.40 22.07
C ASN A 30 -3.24 -14.79 21.08
N ARG A 31 -4.18 -13.96 21.55
CA ARG A 31 -5.10 -13.24 20.66
C ARG A 31 -4.31 -12.38 19.67
N GLY A 32 -4.70 -12.46 18.39
CA GLY A 32 -4.03 -11.74 17.30
C GLY A 32 -2.66 -12.29 16.89
N LYS A 33 -2.11 -13.29 17.59
CA LYS A 33 -0.88 -13.97 17.20
C LYS A 33 -1.23 -15.12 16.24
N HIS A 34 -0.74 -15.06 15.02
CA HIS A 34 -0.95 -16.11 14.02
C HIS A 34 0.38 -16.45 13.36
N GLN A 35 0.72 -17.75 13.28
CA GLN A 35 1.97 -18.19 12.67
C GLN A 35 1.91 -18.23 11.14
N SER A 36 0.73 -18.47 10.56
CA SER A 36 0.56 -18.43 9.10
C SER A 36 0.24 -17.02 8.61
N ARG A 37 0.90 -16.58 7.55
CA ARG A 37 0.56 -15.34 6.83
C ARG A 37 0.27 -15.73 5.38
N PRO A 38 -0.90 -16.33 5.10
CA PRO A 38 -1.19 -16.91 3.78
C PRO A 38 -1.21 -15.84 2.69
N ASN A 39 -1.46 -14.59 3.07
CA ASN A 39 -1.50 -13.45 2.16
C ASN A 39 -0.15 -12.70 2.07
N LYS A 40 0.95 -13.27 2.57
CA LYS A 40 2.27 -12.66 2.44
C LYS A 40 2.70 -12.72 0.97
N ILE A 41 2.95 -11.55 0.39
CA ILE A 41 3.50 -11.43 -0.97
C ILE A 41 4.92 -11.98 -0.98
N ASN A 42 5.28 -12.74 -2.01
CA ASN A 42 6.65 -13.17 -2.26
C ASN A 42 7.55 -11.95 -2.54
N GLU A 43 8.78 -11.92 -2.02
CA GLU A 43 9.69 -10.79 -2.22
C GLU A 43 10.06 -10.58 -3.70
N ASP A 44 10.17 -11.65 -4.49
CA ASP A 44 10.45 -11.54 -5.93
C ASP A 44 9.37 -10.71 -6.64
N VAL A 45 8.10 -10.97 -6.30
CA VAL A 45 6.96 -10.23 -6.86
C VAL A 45 6.99 -8.77 -6.43
N LYS A 46 7.43 -8.48 -5.20
CA LYS A 46 7.59 -7.09 -4.74
C LYS A 46 8.70 -6.38 -5.51
N GLU A 47 9.82 -7.05 -5.77
CA GLU A 47 10.93 -6.42 -6.49
C GLU A 47 10.51 -6.04 -7.90
N ILE A 48 9.81 -6.93 -8.60
CA ILE A 48 9.26 -6.64 -9.94
C ILE A 48 8.32 -5.42 -9.91
N VAL A 49 7.49 -5.30 -8.87
CA VAL A 49 6.64 -4.11 -8.68
C VAL A 49 7.49 -2.85 -8.45
N ARG A 50 8.55 -2.93 -7.64
CA ARG A 50 9.44 -1.80 -7.37
C ARG A 50 10.16 -1.35 -8.64
N GLU A 51 10.71 -2.29 -9.40
CA GLU A 51 11.36 -2.03 -10.67
C GLU A 51 10.41 -1.32 -11.62
N HIS A 52 9.20 -1.84 -11.78
CA HIS A 52 8.18 -1.22 -12.60
C HIS A 52 7.83 0.21 -12.15
N ILE A 53 7.67 0.47 -10.85
CA ILE A 53 7.38 1.82 -10.33
C ILE A 53 8.54 2.79 -10.61
N LYS A 54 9.80 2.33 -10.56
CA LYS A 54 10.98 3.15 -10.82
C LYS A 54 11.14 3.55 -12.29
N LEU A 55 10.45 2.89 -13.22
CA LEU A 55 10.46 3.24 -14.64
C LEU A 55 9.70 4.54 -14.94
N PHE A 56 8.81 4.99 -14.05
CA PHE A 56 8.04 6.20 -14.30
C PHE A 56 8.88 7.46 -14.03
N PRO A 57 8.84 8.45 -14.94
CA PRO A 57 9.50 9.72 -14.70
C PRO A 57 8.85 10.44 -13.52
N VAL A 58 9.69 11.03 -12.67
CA VAL A 58 9.27 11.76 -11.47
C VAL A 58 9.82 13.17 -11.50
N VAL A 59 9.00 14.12 -11.09
CA VAL A 59 9.34 15.54 -11.03
C VAL A 59 9.38 15.98 -9.57
N PRO A 60 10.42 16.69 -9.12
CA PRO A 60 10.45 17.25 -7.77
C PRO A 60 9.38 18.33 -7.61
N SER A 61 8.96 18.58 -6.37
CA SER A 61 8.01 19.64 -6.08
C SER A 61 8.59 21.03 -6.42
N HIS A 62 8.34 21.52 -7.63
CA HIS A 62 8.92 22.79 -8.12
C HIS A 62 8.42 24.04 -7.39
N TYR A 63 7.21 24.00 -6.80
CA TYR A 63 6.48 25.21 -6.40
C TYR A 63 6.01 25.27 -4.94
N THR A 64 6.39 24.32 -4.07
CA THR A 64 5.94 24.33 -2.67
C THR A 64 7.08 24.12 -1.70
N ARG A 65 7.35 25.19 -0.95
CA ARG A 65 8.04 25.30 0.35
C ARG A 65 9.19 24.32 0.58
N LYS A 66 10.41 24.86 0.77
CA LYS A 66 11.72 24.29 1.15
C LYS A 66 11.84 22.97 1.98
N ASN A 67 10.75 22.31 2.40
CA ASN A 67 10.77 21.27 3.43
C ASN A 67 10.12 19.91 3.06
N THR A 68 9.71 19.66 1.80
CA THR A 68 9.20 18.33 1.42
C THR A 68 10.07 17.65 0.37
N GLN A 69 10.55 16.43 0.66
CA GLN A 69 11.22 15.54 -0.30
C GLN A 69 10.23 14.75 -1.17
N LYS A 70 9.05 15.31 -1.42
CA LYS A 70 7.96 14.62 -2.10
C LYS A 70 8.14 14.71 -3.61
N LEU A 71 8.05 13.57 -4.28
CA LEU A 71 8.19 13.46 -5.73
C LEU A 71 6.81 13.30 -6.38
N TYR A 72 6.66 13.84 -7.59
CA TYR A 72 5.40 13.86 -8.31
C TYR A 72 5.50 13.10 -9.62
N LEU A 73 4.50 12.26 -9.88
CA LEU A 73 4.29 11.61 -11.16
C LEU A 73 3.55 12.55 -12.10
N GLU A 74 3.72 12.31 -13.41
CA GLU A 74 3.08 13.05 -14.49
C GLU A 74 1.56 13.19 -14.33
N ASP A 75 1.02 14.29 -14.85
CA ASP A 75 -0.41 14.53 -14.88
C ASP A 75 -1.15 13.46 -15.72
N GLY A 76 -2.32 13.04 -15.27
CA GLY A 76 -3.09 11.97 -15.90
C GLY A 76 -2.62 10.54 -15.60
N LEU A 77 -1.47 10.34 -14.95
CA LEU A 77 -1.12 9.04 -14.38
C LEU A 77 -1.92 8.79 -13.10
N ASN A 78 -2.32 7.54 -12.88
CA ASN A 78 -2.96 7.13 -11.64
C ASN A 78 -2.58 5.68 -11.31
N ILE A 79 -2.77 5.26 -10.05
CA ILE A 79 -2.38 3.91 -9.58
C ILE A 79 -3.02 2.82 -10.43
N GLN A 80 -4.26 2.99 -10.89
CA GLN A 80 -4.95 1.99 -11.71
C GLN A 80 -4.34 1.87 -13.11
N ARG A 81 -3.95 3.00 -13.73
CA ARG A 81 -3.21 3.03 -14.99
C ARG A 81 -1.83 2.41 -14.84
N MET A 82 -1.09 2.78 -13.80
CA MET A 82 0.21 2.16 -13.50
C MET A 82 0.07 0.65 -13.29
N TYR A 83 -0.97 0.18 -12.60
CA TYR A 83 -1.21 -1.25 -12.44
C TYR A 83 -1.51 -1.96 -13.76
N ARG A 84 -2.21 -1.33 -14.70
CA ARG A 84 -2.42 -1.90 -16.05
C ARG A 84 -1.10 -2.04 -16.81
N LEU A 85 -0.27 -0.99 -16.78
CA LEU A 85 1.08 -1.01 -17.37
C LEU A 85 1.97 -2.06 -16.70
N TYR A 86 1.83 -2.26 -15.39
CA TYR A 86 2.53 -3.32 -14.66
C TYR A 86 2.18 -4.70 -15.19
N LEU A 87 0.89 -4.97 -15.48
CA LEU A 87 0.48 -6.25 -16.04
C LEU A 87 1.04 -6.48 -17.45
N GLU A 88 1.19 -5.43 -18.24
CA GLU A 88 1.84 -5.50 -19.55
C GLU A 88 3.35 -5.74 -19.39
N PHE A 89 4.01 -5.01 -18.50
CA PHE A 89 5.42 -5.18 -18.16
C PHE A 89 5.73 -6.60 -17.65
N ALA A 90 4.90 -7.13 -16.74
CA ALA A 90 5.04 -8.49 -16.23
C ALA A 90 4.88 -9.55 -17.34
N LYS A 91 3.97 -9.33 -18.30
CA LYS A 91 3.82 -10.21 -19.48
C LYS A 91 5.07 -10.19 -20.36
N THR A 92 5.70 -9.04 -20.55
CA THR A 92 6.93 -8.95 -21.37
C THR A 92 8.12 -9.67 -20.75
N MET A 93 8.12 -9.86 -19.43
CA MET A 93 9.17 -10.58 -18.68
C MET A 93 8.82 -12.04 -18.39
N ASP A 94 7.72 -12.55 -18.95
CA ASP A 94 7.21 -13.92 -18.73
C ASP A 94 6.98 -14.27 -17.23
N VAL A 95 6.55 -13.28 -16.45
CA VAL A 95 6.27 -13.46 -15.01
C VAL A 95 4.87 -14.01 -14.83
N THR A 96 4.77 -15.24 -14.33
CA THR A 96 3.50 -15.93 -14.09
C THR A 96 2.80 -15.51 -12.79
N ASN A 97 3.57 -15.16 -11.76
CA ASN A 97 3.04 -14.74 -10.46
C ASN A 97 3.10 -13.22 -10.32
N VAL A 98 1.96 -12.56 -10.49
CA VAL A 98 1.85 -11.10 -10.45
C VAL A 98 1.17 -10.61 -9.17
N ALA A 99 1.56 -9.42 -8.72
CA ALA A 99 0.89 -8.76 -7.61
C ALA A 99 -0.56 -8.42 -8.01
N SER A 100 -1.49 -8.58 -7.07
CA SER A 100 -2.84 -8.04 -7.22
C SER A 100 -2.84 -6.50 -7.16
N SER A 101 -3.90 -5.87 -7.67
CA SER A 101 -4.05 -4.41 -7.63
C SER A 101 -3.94 -3.82 -6.21
N ARG A 102 -4.43 -4.55 -5.20
CA ARG A 102 -4.30 -4.15 -3.80
C ARG A 102 -2.85 -4.17 -3.34
N GLN A 103 -2.15 -5.27 -3.59
CA GLN A 103 -0.74 -5.43 -3.22
C GLN A 103 0.14 -4.40 -3.92
N TYR A 104 -0.11 -4.13 -5.21
CA TYR A 104 0.57 -3.07 -5.96
C TYR A 104 0.38 -1.69 -5.31
N ARG A 105 -0.86 -1.36 -4.93
CA ARG A 105 -1.19 -0.11 -4.23
C ARG A 105 -0.52 -0.03 -2.86
N ASP A 106 -0.48 -1.13 -2.11
CA ASP A 106 0.13 -1.19 -0.79
C ASP A 106 1.65 -0.94 -0.88
N ILE A 107 2.32 -1.53 -1.88
CA ILE A 107 3.74 -1.29 -2.18
C ILE A 107 3.96 0.18 -2.57
N PHE A 108 3.16 0.70 -3.50
CA PHE A 108 3.26 2.09 -3.94
C PHE A 108 3.14 3.08 -2.77
N ASN A 109 2.13 2.92 -1.91
CA ASN A 109 1.90 3.85 -0.80
C ASN A 109 2.85 3.64 0.39
N GLY A 110 3.32 2.41 0.59
CA GLY A 110 4.15 2.04 1.75
C GLY A 110 5.64 2.27 1.52
N GLU A 111 6.12 2.08 0.29
CA GLU A 111 7.55 2.11 -0.01
C GLU A 111 7.99 3.39 -0.76
N PHE A 112 7.06 4.11 -1.42
CA PHE A 112 7.41 5.28 -2.24
C PHE A 112 6.79 6.58 -1.71
N ASN A 113 7.62 7.63 -1.60
CA ASN A 113 7.15 8.99 -1.28
C ASN A 113 6.68 9.73 -2.55
N LEU A 114 5.82 9.08 -3.34
CA LEU A 114 5.30 9.58 -4.62
C LEU A 114 3.87 10.08 -4.48
N SER A 115 3.48 11.02 -5.35
CA SER A 115 2.08 11.38 -5.54
C SER A 115 1.81 11.84 -6.96
N PHE A 116 0.55 11.75 -7.36
CA PHE A 116 0.13 12.25 -8.67
C PHE A 116 0.06 13.77 -8.63
N PHE A 117 0.64 14.42 -9.65
CA PHE A 117 0.51 15.86 -9.82
C PHE A 117 -0.98 16.22 -9.92
N LYS A 118 -1.37 17.26 -9.19
CA LYS A 118 -2.71 17.83 -9.27
C LYS A 118 -2.54 19.31 -9.57
N PRO A 119 -2.96 19.79 -10.76
CA PRO A 119 -2.98 21.21 -11.04
C PRO A 119 -3.74 21.96 -9.94
N LYS A 120 -3.14 23.02 -9.40
CA LYS A 120 -3.88 23.92 -8.49
C LYS A 120 -4.90 24.71 -9.31
N LYS A 121 -6.03 25.03 -8.67
CA LYS A 121 -7.21 25.67 -9.28
C LYS A 121 -6.96 27.08 -9.89
N ASP A 122 -5.77 27.66 -9.72
CA ASP A 122 -5.40 28.96 -10.25
C ASP A 122 -4.17 28.84 -11.15
N GLN A 123 -4.32 28.21 -12.32
CA GLN A 123 -3.35 28.40 -13.40
C GLN A 123 -3.71 29.71 -14.10
N CYS A 124 -2.81 30.68 -14.12
CA CYS A 124 -3.05 31.91 -14.87
C CYS A 124 -3.04 31.61 -16.38
N ASP A 125 -3.70 32.45 -17.18
CA ASP A 125 -3.81 32.30 -18.63
C ASP A 125 -2.45 32.11 -19.33
N LEU A 126 -1.39 32.67 -18.76
CA LEU A 126 -0.02 32.47 -19.25
C LEU A 126 0.47 31.03 -19.02
N CYS A 127 0.26 30.46 -17.84
CA CYS A 127 0.65 29.08 -17.53
C CYS A 127 -0.11 28.06 -18.40
N ILE A 128 -1.38 28.31 -18.68
CA ILE A 128 -2.20 27.45 -19.56
C ILE A 128 -1.62 27.47 -20.99
N ARG A 129 -1.30 28.65 -21.51
CA ARG A 129 -0.70 28.80 -22.85
C ARG A 129 0.61 28.04 -23.02
N TYR A 130 1.48 28.02 -22.01
CA TYR A 130 2.72 27.24 -22.04
C TYR A 130 2.47 25.72 -22.00
N THR A 131 1.47 25.25 -21.24
CA THR A 131 1.13 23.82 -21.23
C THR A 131 0.52 23.32 -22.54
N ASP A 132 -0.14 24.22 -23.29
CA ASP A 132 -0.72 23.90 -24.59
C ASP A 132 0.35 23.85 -25.69
N THR A 133 1.43 24.63 -25.57
CA THR A 133 2.55 24.59 -26.52
C THR A 133 3.41 23.32 -26.40
N ASP A 134 3.58 22.76 -25.20
CA ASP A 134 4.36 21.52 -25.01
C ASP A 134 3.62 20.26 -25.49
N LYS A 135 2.28 20.27 -25.55
CA LYS A 135 1.48 19.16 -26.10
C LYS A 135 1.40 19.17 -27.63
N GLY A 136 1.96 20.19 -28.27
CA GLY A 136 1.85 20.46 -29.70
C GLY A 136 3.09 20.17 -30.54
N ASN A 137 4.14 19.55 -29.98
CA ASN A 137 5.31 19.15 -30.75
C ASN A 137 5.32 17.63 -30.99
N PRO A 138 4.64 17.13 -32.05
CA PRO A 138 4.93 15.80 -32.55
C PRO A 138 6.31 15.83 -33.22
N GLU A 139 7.24 15.04 -32.70
CA GLU A 139 8.31 14.48 -33.56
C GLU A 139 7.72 13.46 -34.53
#